data_AF-A0A9C9KYD1-F1
#
_entry.id   AF-A0A9C9KYD1-F1
#
_cell.length_a   1.000
_cell.length_b   1.000
_cell.length_c   1.000
_cell.angle_alpha   90.00
_cell.angle_beta   90.00
_cell.angle_gamma   90.00
#
_symmetry.space_group_name_H-M   'P 1'
#
loop_
_entity.id
_entity.type
_entity.pdbx_description
1 polymer ?
#
loop_
_entity_poly.entity_id
_entity_poly.type
_entity_poly.pdbx_seq_one_letter_code
_entity_poly.pdbx_strand_id
1 'polypeptide(L)'
;MYKLPYLQEQDLYTLFFLPLQTDFVPDKPNALLRHMYLLILILAFPGLSFALPSPESSASDTPAAKEQSSISISSLITQSGTLVQEAISSNANASSFRIDATLYRESLRALMISSDKVGNEASATRTAPSKEMFMELVRMSALLQSAAACKTGRYIVCPIELRQQLLAQLKRLQALSNQTSTSKS
;
A
#
# COMPACT_ATOMS: atom_id res chain seq x y z
N MET A 1 2.85 -23.71 37.76
CA MET A 1 3.91 -22.71 37.50
C MET A 1 4.49 -22.97 36.12
N TYR A 2 3.99 -22.29 35.08
CA TYR A 2 4.65 -22.24 33.78
C TYR A 2 4.78 -20.78 33.36
N LYS A 3 6.01 -20.44 32.98
CA LYS A 3 6.58 -19.11 32.86
C LYS A 3 6.32 -18.62 31.42
N LEU A 4 5.55 -17.55 31.27
CA LEU A 4 5.41 -16.87 29.97
C LEU A 4 6.76 -16.21 29.62
N PRO A 5 7.29 -16.41 28.40
CA PRO A 5 8.31 -15.52 27.88
C PRO A 5 7.63 -14.25 27.33
N TYR A 6 7.89 -13.17 28.05
CA TYR A 6 7.74 -11.78 27.65
C TYR A 6 8.59 -11.55 26.39
N LEU A 7 7.97 -11.35 25.23
CA LEU A 7 8.69 -10.93 24.01
C LEU A 7 8.56 -9.42 23.81
N GLN A 8 9.69 -8.83 24.17
CA GLN A 8 10.21 -7.47 24.05
C GLN A 8 9.82 -6.72 22.77
N GLU A 9 9.38 -5.47 22.96
CA GLU A 9 8.88 -4.47 22.01
C GLU A 9 9.88 -3.96 20.93
N GLN A 10 11.01 -4.62 20.65
CA GLN A 10 12.09 -4.03 19.83
C GLN A 10 12.31 -4.62 18.42
N ASP A 11 11.59 -5.67 18.02
CA ASP A 11 11.74 -6.29 16.69
C ASP A 11 10.66 -5.92 15.66
N LEU A 12 9.81 -4.91 15.94
CA LEU A 12 8.67 -4.58 15.07
C LEU A 12 8.95 -3.51 13.98
N TYR A 13 10.14 -2.92 13.95
CA TYR A 13 10.48 -1.90 12.94
C TYR A 13 11.28 -2.46 11.76
N THR A 14 12.03 -3.53 11.94
CA THR A 14 12.89 -4.09 10.88
C THR A 14 12.12 -5.05 9.94
N LEU A 15 10.97 -5.58 10.38
CA LEU A 15 10.10 -6.40 9.53
C LEU A 15 9.23 -5.58 8.56
N PHE A 16 9.22 -4.24 8.68
CA PHE A 16 8.44 -3.37 7.79
C PHE A 16 9.13 -3.07 6.44
N PHE A 17 10.38 -3.52 6.25
CA PHE A 17 11.23 -3.17 5.10
C PHE A 17 11.84 -4.37 4.34
N LEU A 18 11.26 -5.57 4.45
CA LEU A 18 11.65 -6.67 3.57
C LEU A 18 10.85 -6.60 2.25
N PRO A 19 11.53 -6.46 1.09
CA PRO A 19 10.91 -6.86 -0.16
C PRO A 19 10.62 -8.36 -0.07
N LEU A 20 9.48 -8.75 -0.62
CA LEU A 20 9.03 -10.12 -0.74
C LEU A 20 10.06 -10.93 -1.55
N GLN A 21 11.07 -11.49 -0.88
CA GLN A 21 12.05 -12.37 -1.51
C GLN A 21 11.48 -13.79 -1.44
N THR A 22 10.88 -14.23 -2.55
CA THR A 22 10.56 -15.64 -2.77
C THR A 22 11.86 -16.43 -2.79
N ASP A 23 11.96 -17.45 -1.95
CA ASP A 23 12.96 -18.52 -2.00
C ASP A 23 13.17 -19.01 -3.45
N PHE A 24 14.34 -18.72 -4.02
CA PHE A 24 14.89 -19.47 -5.14
C PHE A 24 16.00 -20.36 -4.57
N VAL A 25 15.62 -21.59 -4.25
CA VAL A 25 16.57 -22.69 -4.00
C VAL A 25 17.34 -22.96 -5.30
N PRO A 26 18.66 -23.20 -5.23
CA PRO A 26 19.56 -23.06 -6.36
C PRO A 26 19.60 -24.33 -7.19
N ASP A 27 19.44 -24.21 -8.50
CA ASP A 27 19.96 -25.20 -9.43
C ASP A 27 20.44 -24.50 -10.71
N LYS A 28 21.76 -24.47 -10.87
CA LYS A 28 22.46 -24.09 -12.10
C LYS A 28 23.19 -25.36 -12.51
N PRO A 29 23.05 -25.83 -13.76
CA PRO A 29 23.90 -25.25 -14.78
C PRO A 29 23.29 -25.31 -16.19
N ASN A 30 22.58 -24.28 -16.66
CA ASN A 30 22.18 -24.17 -18.08
C ASN A 30 22.25 -22.73 -18.62
N ALA A 31 23.19 -21.92 -18.12
CA ALA A 31 23.34 -20.52 -18.52
C ALA A 31 23.94 -20.36 -19.93
N LEU A 32 24.63 -21.37 -20.47
CA LEU A 32 25.26 -21.28 -21.80
C LEU A 32 24.27 -21.47 -22.96
N LEU A 33 23.19 -22.22 -22.76
CA LEU A 33 22.25 -22.56 -23.83
C LEU A 33 21.33 -21.38 -24.23
N ARG A 34 21.02 -20.48 -23.28
CA ARG A 34 20.17 -19.31 -23.53
C ARG A 34 20.86 -18.21 -24.33
N HIS A 35 22.18 -18.06 -24.20
CA HIS A 35 22.92 -17.05 -24.97
C HIS A 35 23.11 -17.46 -26.44
N MET A 36 23.20 -18.76 -26.72
CA MET A 36 23.23 -19.28 -28.09
C MET A 36 21.90 -19.05 -28.83
N TYR A 37 20.76 -19.24 -28.16
CA TYR A 37 19.44 -19.01 -28.77
C TYR A 37 19.17 -17.53 -29.10
N LEU A 38 19.65 -16.60 -28.27
CA LEU A 38 19.54 -15.15 -28.54
C LEU A 38 20.43 -14.70 -29.71
N LEU A 39 21.61 -15.30 -29.89
CA LEU A 39 22.50 -14.99 -31.00
C LEU A 39 21.97 -15.50 -32.35
N ILE A 40 21.32 -16.67 -32.37
CA ILE A 40 20.71 -17.24 -33.59
C ILE A 40 19.49 -16.42 -34.05
N LEU A 41 18.72 -15.85 -33.12
CA LEU A 41 17.52 -15.05 -33.45
C LEU A 41 17.86 -13.69 -34.10
N ILE A 42 19.04 -13.14 -33.81
CA ILE A 42 19.50 -11.85 -34.37
C ILE A 42 20.06 -12.00 -35.80
N LEU A 43 20.57 -13.18 -36.17
CA LEU A 43 21.18 -13.41 -37.49
C LEU A 43 20.22 -13.98 -38.55
N ALA A 44 18.99 -14.35 -38.17
CA ALA A 44 18.06 -15.07 -39.04
C ALA A 44 16.94 -14.20 -39.69
N PHE A 45 16.90 -12.89 -39.45
CA PHE A 45 15.89 -12.00 -40.07
C PHE A 45 16.50 -10.75 -40.72
N PRO A 46 17.21 -10.88 -41.87
CA PRO A 46 17.48 -9.72 -42.71
C PRO A 46 16.20 -9.43 -43.53
N GLY A 47 15.23 -8.70 -42.97
CA GLY A 47 14.02 -8.43 -43.76
C GLY A 47 12.79 -7.80 -43.12
N LEU A 48 12.85 -7.11 -41.97
CA LEU A 48 11.73 -6.26 -41.56
C LEU A 48 12.04 -4.78 -41.79
N SER A 49 11.56 -4.30 -42.93
CA SER A 49 11.52 -2.89 -43.31
C SER A 49 10.85 -2.04 -42.23
N PHE A 50 11.63 -1.17 -41.60
CA PHE A 50 11.11 -0.02 -40.86
C PHE A 50 10.61 1.00 -41.88
N ALA A 51 9.29 1.09 -42.04
CA ALA A 51 8.66 2.25 -42.67
C ALA A 51 8.63 3.39 -41.64
N LEU A 52 9.33 4.48 -41.95
CA LEU A 52 9.24 5.76 -41.25
C LEU A 52 7.81 6.32 -41.30
N PRO A 53 7.24 6.79 -40.18
CA PRO A 53 6.30 7.90 -40.19
C PRO A 53 7.06 9.22 -39.95
N SER A 54 6.78 10.18 -40.82
CA SER A 54 7.31 11.55 -40.84
C SER A 54 7.06 12.31 -39.53
N PRO A 55 7.98 13.20 -39.10
CA PRO A 55 7.78 14.08 -37.95
C PRO A 55 6.94 15.29 -38.38
N GLU A 56 5.61 15.21 -38.23
CA GLU A 56 4.77 16.41 -38.27
C GLU A 56 4.39 16.82 -36.85
N SER A 57 4.88 18.01 -36.51
CA SER A 57 4.65 18.72 -35.27
C SER A 57 3.16 19.02 -35.10
N SER A 58 2.58 18.53 -34.03
CA SER A 58 1.61 19.28 -33.25
C SER A 58 1.75 18.87 -31.80
N ALA A 59 2.41 19.75 -31.05
CA ALA A 59 2.29 19.82 -29.61
C ALA A 59 0.80 19.89 -29.25
N SER A 60 0.24 18.78 -28.83
CA SER A 60 -0.76 18.80 -27.77
C SER A 60 -0.03 18.40 -26.50
N ASP A 61 0.65 19.39 -25.94
CA ASP A 61 0.77 19.50 -24.49
C ASP A 61 -0.65 19.55 -23.92
N THR A 62 -1.23 18.37 -23.72
CA THR A 62 -2.12 18.20 -22.59
C THR A 62 -1.24 17.60 -21.52
N PRO A 63 -0.69 18.40 -20.58
CA PRO A 63 -0.45 17.83 -19.28
C PRO A 63 -1.83 17.35 -18.87
N ALA A 64 -2.03 16.03 -18.89
CA ALA A 64 -3.02 15.41 -18.04
C ALA A 64 -2.59 15.84 -16.64
N ALA A 65 -3.08 17.01 -16.24
CA ALA A 65 -3.13 17.46 -14.88
C ALA A 65 -3.78 16.27 -14.20
N LYS A 66 -2.94 15.45 -13.56
CA LYS A 66 -3.39 14.50 -12.57
C LYS A 66 -4.26 15.37 -11.69
N GLU A 67 -5.57 15.15 -11.80
CA GLU A 67 -6.51 15.60 -10.81
C GLU A 67 -6.03 14.89 -9.56
N GLN A 68 -5.12 15.56 -8.86
CA GLN A 68 -4.62 15.15 -7.57
C GLN A 68 -5.81 15.44 -6.67
N SER A 69 -6.86 14.61 -6.78
CA SER A 69 -8.04 14.65 -5.93
C SER A 69 -7.48 14.76 -4.52
N SER A 70 -7.69 15.91 -3.88
CA SER A 70 -6.97 16.26 -2.66
C SER A 70 -7.22 15.17 -1.62
N ILE A 71 -6.25 14.28 -1.46
CA ILE A 71 -6.36 13.12 -0.58
C ILE A 71 -6.45 13.70 0.83
N SER A 72 -7.58 13.47 1.49
CA SER A 72 -7.87 14.01 2.81
C SER A 72 -7.94 12.88 3.84
N ILE A 73 -7.64 13.20 5.09
CA ILE A 73 -7.71 12.24 6.20
C ILE A 73 -9.11 11.64 6.32
N SER A 74 -10.16 12.47 6.18
CA SER A 74 -11.55 12.00 6.25
C SER A 74 -11.87 10.97 5.17
N SER A 75 -11.41 11.19 3.94
CA SER A 75 -11.58 10.23 2.84
C SER A 75 -10.89 8.89 3.14
N LEU A 76 -9.67 8.92 3.69
CA LEU A 76 -8.96 7.72 4.12
C LEU A 76 -9.69 6.97 5.23
N ILE A 77 -10.25 7.68 6.22
CA ILE A 77 -11.01 7.04 7.30
C ILE A 77 -12.24 6.34 6.74
N THR A 78 -12.98 6.99 5.83
CA THR A 78 -14.12 6.36 5.15
C THR A 78 -13.71 5.12 4.36
N GLN A 79 -12.62 5.20 3.59
CA GLN A 79 -12.08 4.06 2.84
C GLN A 79 -11.62 2.93 3.78
N SER A 80 -11.03 3.25 4.92
CA SER A 80 -10.66 2.22 5.91
C SER A 80 -11.90 1.51 6.46
N GLY A 81 -13.01 2.23 6.65
CA GLY A 81 -14.28 1.65 7.08
C GLY A 81 -14.88 0.69 6.06
N THR A 82 -14.84 1.04 4.77
CA THR A 82 -15.32 0.14 3.70
C THR A 82 -14.48 -1.13 3.62
N LEU A 83 -13.15 -1.00 3.69
CA LEU A 83 -12.25 -2.14 3.69
C LEU A 83 -12.44 -3.03 4.92
N VAL A 84 -12.59 -2.46 6.11
CA VAL A 84 -12.90 -3.24 7.31
C VAL A 84 -14.23 -4.00 7.13
N GLN A 85 -15.26 -3.35 6.59
CA GLN A 85 -16.55 -3.99 6.36
C GLN A 85 -16.45 -5.16 5.37
N GLU A 86 -15.68 -4.99 4.31
CA GLU A 86 -15.39 -6.04 3.34
C GLU A 86 -14.64 -7.22 3.98
N ALA A 87 -13.61 -6.95 4.77
CA ALA A 87 -12.81 -7.95 5.46
C ALA A 87 -13.64 -8.77 6.46
N ILE A 88 -14.60 -8.15 7.17
CA ILE A 88 -15.48 -8.86 8.12
C ILE A 88 -16.61 -9.62 7.43
N SER A 89 -17.08 -9.15 6.26
CA SER A 89 -18.17 -9.76 5.51
C SER A 89 -17.87 -11.20 5.05
N SER A 90 -16.58 -11.56 4.97
CA SER A 90 -16.08 -12.88 4.52
C SER A 90 -16.53 -13.28 3.11
N ASN A 91 -17.00 -12.32 2.30
CA ASN A 91 -17.49 -12.53 0.92
C ASN A 91 -16.89 -11.51 -0.08
N ALA A 92 -15.91 -10.71 0.34
CA ALA A 92 -15.21 -9.80 -0.55
C ALA A 92 -14.28 -10.58 -1.50
N ASN A 93 -14.04 -10.05 -2.70
CA ASN A 93 -13.09 -10.61 -3.65
C ASN A 93 -11.65 -10.34 -3.17
N ALA A 94 -10.85 -11.39 -3.02
CA ALA A 94 -9.48 -11.29 -2.52
C ALA A 94 -8.55 -10.45 -3.40
N SER A 95 -8.73 -10.47 -4.72
CA SER A 95 -7.92 -9.66 -5.62
C SER A 95 -8.27 -8.18 -5.51
N SER A 96 -9.57 -7.84 -5.50
CA SER A 96 -10.04 -6.45 -5.38
C SER A 96 -9.56 -5.82 -4.08
N PHE A 97 -9.79 -6.49 -2.96
CA PHE A 97 -9.38 -5.97 -1.66
C PHE A 97 -7.86 -5.78 -1.52
N ARG A 98 -7.04 -6.65 -2.13
CA ARG A 98 -5.57 -6.47 -2.13
C ARG A 98 -5.18 -5.22 -2.89
N ILE A 99 -5.86 -4.92 -3.99
CA ILE A 99 -5.67 -3.68 -4.75
C ILE A 99 -6.06 -2.50 -3.87
N ASP A 100 -7.24 -2.54 -3.26
CA ASP A 100 -7.76 -1.43 -2.46
C ASP A 100 -6.94 -1.18 -1.19
N ALA A 101 -6.45 -2.23 -0.52
CA ALA A 101 -5.53 -2.12 0.61
C ALA A 101 -4.18 -1.50 0.21
N THR A 102 -3.68 -1.85 -0.99
CA THR A 102 -2.45 -1.24 -1.54
C THR A 102 -2.70 0.24 -1.87
N LEU A 103 -3.81 0.56 -2.52
CA LEU A 103 -4.19 1.94 -2.85
C LEU A 103 -4.35 2.79 -1.58
N TYR A 104 -4.95 2.23 -0.53
CA TYR A 104 -5.06 2.90 0.77
C TYR A 104 -3.68 3.27 1.34
N ARG A 105 -2.72 2.34 1.31
CA ARG A 105 -1.34 2.58 1.77
C ARG A 105 -0.64 3.66 0.95
N GLU A 106 -0.77 3.63 -0.37
CA GLU A 106 -0.17 4.64 -1.24
C GLU A 106 -0.79 6.02 -1.04
N SER A 107 -2.11 6.08 -0.83
CA SER A 107 -2.83 7.33 -0.51
C SER A 107 -2.36 7.92 0.81
N LEU A 108 -2.17 7.07 1.84
CA LEU A 108 -1.62 7.48 3.13
C LEU A 108 -0.18 7.99 3.00
N ARG A 109 0.67 7.31 2.22
CA ARG A 109 2.05 7.74 1.96
C ARG A 109 2.07 9.12 1.29
N ALA A 110 1.26 9.31 0.26
CA ALA A 110 1.17 10.59 -0.45
C ALA A 110 0.74 11.73 0.49
N LEU A 111 -0.24 11.46 1.35
CA LEU A 111 -0.74 12.42 2.33
C LEU A 111 0.33 12.77 3.38
N MET A 112 1.05 11.78 3.92
CA MET A 112 2.15 12.02 4.88
C MET A 112 3.26 12.88 4.26
N ILE A 113 3.71 12.55 3.04
CA ILE A 113 4.74 13.34 2.32
C ILE A 113 4.26 14.79 2.10
N SER A 114 2.99 14.98 1.75
CA SER A 114 2.43 16.32 1.57
C SER A 114 2.36 17.11 2.89
N SER A 115 2.11 16.43 4.01
CA SER A 115 2.03 17.04 5.34
C SER A 115 3.41 17.46 5.87
N ASP A 116 4.44 16.63 5.64
CA ASP A 116 5.82 16.92 6.05
C ASP A 116 6.39 18.15 5.32
N LYS A 117 6.06 18.32 4.04
CA LYS A 117 6.48 19.48 3.25
C LYS A 117 5.95 20.79 3.83
N VAL A 118 4.70 20.80 4.31
CA VAL A 118 4.07 21.98 4.92
C VAL A 118 4.61 22.25 6.33
N GLY A 119 4.99 21.20 7.07
CA GLY A 119 5.52 21.33 8.44
C GLY A 119 6.94 21.91 8.52
N ASN A 120 7.76 21.74 7.49
CA ASN A 120 9.15 22.23 7.47
C ASN A 120 9.27 23.76 7.32
N GLU A 121 8.20 24.45 6.91
CA GLU A 121 8.17 25.93 6.83
C GLU A 121 7.57 26.59 8.09
N ALA A 122 6.97 25.80 9.00
CA ALA A 122 6.23 26.30 10.17
C ALA A 122 6.52 25.48 11.45
N SER A 123 7.79 25.27 11.80
CA SER A 123 8.16 24.71 13.12
C SER A 123 8.14 25.84 14.17
N ALA A 124 7.33 25.83 15.23
CA ALA A 124 7.58 24.97 16.40
C ALA A 124 6.37 24.76 17.35
N THR A 125 5.13 25.13 17.01
CA THR A 125 4.03 25.19 18.03
C THR A 125 2.70 24.52 17.64
N ARG A 126 2.62 23.85 16.49
CA ARG A 126 1.51 22.95 16.14
C ARG A 126 2.19 21.64 15.71
N THR A 127 1.88 20.43 16.18
CA THR A 127 0.69 19.67 15.78
C THR A 127 0.72 18.26 16.41
N ALA A 128 0.68 18.12 17.74
CA ALA A 128 0.59 16.81 18.41
C ALA A 128 -0.57 15.88 17.93
N PRO A 129 -1.79 16.38 17.65
CA PRO A 129 -2.91 15.49 17.30
C PRO A 129 -2.81 14.89 15.89
N SER A 130 -2.11 15.55 14.95
CA SER A 130 -1.95 15.02 13.58
C SER A 130 -1.04 13.81 13.51
N LYS A 131 0.06 13.81 14.28
CA LYS A 131 1.01 12.70 14.31
C LYS A 131 0.38 11.45 14.88
N GLU A 132 -0.40 11.58 15.96
CA GLU A 132 -1.14 10.47 16.54
C GLU A 132 -2.14 9.88 15.55
N MET A 133 -2.92 10.74 14.87
CA MET A 133 -3.83 10.31 13.80
C MET A 133 -3.09 9.55 12.68
N PHE A 134 -1.94 10.04 12.22
CA PHE A 134 -1.15 9.34 11.20
C PHE A 134 -0.65 7.98 11.67
N MET A 135 -0.17 7.88 12.91
CA MET A 135 0.27 6.59 13.45
C MET A 135 -0.88 5.58 13.51
N GLU A 136 -2.10 6.02 13.85
CA GLU A 136 -3.27 5.13 13.86
C GLU A 136 -3.72 4.72 12.44
N LEU A 137 -3.60 5.61 11.45
CA LEU A 137 -3.84 5.27 10.04
C LEU A 137 -2.79 4.28 9.51
N VAL A 138 -1.53 4.43 9.91
CA VAL A 138 -0.44 3.50 9.58
C VAL A 138 -0.72 2.14 10.21
N ARG A 139 -1.10 2.08 11.49
CA ARG A 139 -1.51 0.81 12.14
C ARG A 139 -2.69 0.17 11.41
N MET A 140 -3.69 0.96 11.01
CA MET A 140 -4.81 0.45 10.22
C MET A 140 -4.34 -0.11 8.87
N SER A 141 -3.41 0.57 8.18
CA SER A 141 -2.84 0.06 6.92
C SER A 141 -2.16 -1.31 7.09
N ALA A 142 -1.46 -1.52 8.21
CA ALA A 142 -0.82 -2.78 8.54
C ALA A 142 -1.86 -3.89 8.78
N LEU A 143 -2.93 -3.61 9.53
CA LEU A 143 -4.01 -4.57 9.77
C LEU A 143 -4.73 -4.93 8.47
N LEU A 144 -5.00 -3.95 7.60
CA LEU A 144 -5.60 -4.18 6.29
C LEU A 144 -4.70 -5.04 5.39
N GLN A 145 -3.37 -4.83 5.44
CA GLN A 145 -2.43 -5.66 4.72
C GLN A 145 -2.43 -7.11 5.24
N SER A 146 -2.51 -7.30 6.56
CA SER A 146 -2.65 -8.63 7.17
C SER A 146 -3.96 -9.29 6.74
N ALA A 147 -5.06 -8.54 6.70
CA ALA A 147 -6.35 -9.03 6.21
C ALA A 147 -6.28 -9.45 4.73
N ALA A 148 -5.48 -8.73 3.93
CA ALA A 148 -5.29 -9.01 2.52
C ALA A 148 -4.53 -10.33 2.26
N ALA A 149 -3.82 -10.84 3.27
CA ALA A 149 -3.18 -12.15 3.24
C ALA A 149 -4.15 -13.30 3.60
N CYS A 150 -5.28 -13.00 4.25
CA CYS A 150 -6.26 -13.99 4.68
C CYS A 150 -7.16 -14.42 3.51
N LYS A 151 -6.80 -15.47 2.76
CA LYS A 151 -7.61 -15.95 1.64
C LYS A 151 -8.00 -17.41 1.76
N THR A 152 -9.23 -17.70 1.33
CA THR A 152 -9.72 -19.07 1.11
C THR A 152 -10.29 -19.12 -0.30
N GLY A 153 -9.43 -19.40 -1.28
CA GLY A 153 -9.78 -19.38 -2.70
C GLY A 153 -9.93 -17.95 -3.25
N ARG A 154 -11.12 -17.63 -3.79
CA ARG A 154 -11.42 -16.32 -4.42
C ARG A 154 -11.83 -15.23 -3.42
N TYR A 155 -12.20 -15.63 -2.21
CA TYR A 155 -12.75 -14.75 -1.19
C TYR A 155 -11.80 -14.58 -0.01
N ILE A 156 -11.96 -13.45 0.68
CA ILE A 156 -11.17 -13.09 1.87
C ILE A 156 -11.88 -13.63 3.08
N VAL A 157 -11.17 -14.41 3.88
CA VAL A 157 -11.72 -15.00 5.10
C VAL A 157 -10.70 -14.80 6.20
N CYS A 158 -10.92 -13.79 7.03
CA CYS A 158 -10.03 -13.44 8.12
C CYS A 158 -10.34 -14.24 9.40
N PRO A 159 -9.32 -14.63 10.18
CA PRO A 159 -9.53 -15.20 11.50
C PRO A 159 -10.27 -14.22 12.41
N ILE A 160 -11.00 -14.72 13.40
CA ILE A 160 -11.88 -13.90 14.25
C ILE A 160 -11.10 -12.84 15.03
N GLU A 161 -9.89 -13.16 15.47
CA GLU A 161 -9.00 -12.26 16.22
C GLU A 161 -8.63 -11.04 15.38
N LEU A 162 -8.29 -11.24 14.10
CA LEU A 162 -7.94 -10.16 13.20
C LEU A 162 -9.16 -9.26 12.90
N ARG A 163 -10.34 -9.85 12.74
CA ARG A 163 -11.60 -9.10 12.55
C ARG A 163 -11.90 -8.20 13.75
N GLN A 164 -11.71 -8.72 14.97
CA GLN A 164 -11.88 -7.93 16.19
C GLN A 164 -10.85 -6.79 16.28
N GLN A 165 -9.59 -7.04 15.92
CA GLN A 165 -8.55 -6.00 15.88
C GLN A 165 -8.88 -4.88 14.89
N LEU A 166 -9.34 -5.22 13.69
CA LEU A 166 -9.77 -4.24 12.67
C LEU A 166 -10.90 -3.35 13.19
N LEU A 167 -11.92 -3.94 13.81
CA LEU A 167 -13.05 -3.19 14.38
C LEU A 167 -12.60 -2.28 15.53
N ALA A 168 -11.74 -2.77 16.42
CA ALA A 168 -11.21 -1.98 17.52
C ALA A 168 -10.40 -0.78 17.00
N GLN A 169 -9.56 -1.00 15.98
CA GLN A 169 -8.75 0.06 15.38
C GLN A 169 -9.62 1.09 14.65
N LEU A 170 -10.65 0.66 13.93
CA LEU A 170 -11.56 1.56 13.23
C LEU A 170 -12.30 2.48 14.23
N LYS A 171 -12.79 1.90 15.33
CA LYS A 171 -13.45 2.65 16.40
C LYS A 171 -12.52 3.71 17.01
N ARG A 172 -11.24 3.36 17.21
CA ARG A 172 -10.24 4.31 17.73
C ARG A 172 -9.99 5.46 16.76
N LEU A 173 -9.82 5.17 15.47
CA LEU A 173 -9.65 6.18 14.42
C LEU A 173 -10.83 7.16 14.37
N GLN A 174 -12.05 6.63 14.44
CA GLN A 174 -13.26 7.45 14.46
C GLN A 174 -13.37 8.33 15.72
N ALA A 175 -12.96 7.81 16.88
CA ALA A 175 -12.93 8.61 18.11
C ALA A 175 -11.96 9.79 17.99
N LEU A 176 -10.77 9.55 17.43
CA LEU A 176 -9.75 10.59 17.20
C LEU A 176 -10.19 11.61 16.15
N SER A 177 -10.89 11.18 15.10
CA SER A 177 -11.39 12.12 14.07
C SER A 177 -12.42 13.07 14.63
N ASN A 178 -13.28 12.57 15.52
CA ASN A 178 -14.30 13.39 16.18
C ASN A 178 -13.67 14.41 17.13
N GLN A 179 -12.66 14.02 17.91
CA GLN A 179 -11.91 14.94 18.79
C GLN A 179 -11.21 16.06 18.01
N THR A 180 -10.68 15.76 16.83
CA THR A 180 -10.03 16.75 15.96
C THR A 180 -11.02 17.79 15.44
N SER A 181 -12.30 17.40 15.25
CA SER A 181 -13.36 18.32 14.81
C SER A 181 -13.87 19.26 15.91
N THR A 182 -13.92 18.80 17.17
CA THR A 182 -14.42 19.60 18.30
C THR A 182 -13.41 20.62 18.83
N SER A 183 -12.11 20.42 18.61
CA SER A 183 -11.05 21.33 19.05
C SER A 183 -10.96 22.63 18.22
N LYS A 184 -11.79 22.79 17.18
CA LYS A 184 -11.72 23.91 16.23
C LYS A 184 -12.89 24.89 16.35
N SER A 185 -13.76 24.72 17.36
CA SER A 185 -14.94 25.56 17.60
C SER A 185 -14.80 26.45 18.83
#